data_AF-A0A957CIK4-F1
#
_entry.id   AF-A0A957CIK4-F1
#
_cell.length_a   1.000
_cell.length_b   1.000
_cell.length_c   1.000
_cell.angle_alpha   90.00
_cell.angle_beta   90.00
_cell.angle_gamma   90.00
#
_symmetry.space_group_name_H-M   'P 1'
#
loop_
_entity.id
_entity.type
_entity.pdbx_description
1 polymer ?
#
loop_
_entity_poly.entity_id
_entity_poly.type
_entity_poly.pdbx_seq_one_letter_code
_entity_poly.pdbx_strand_id
1 'polypeptide(L)'
;YIHAVVQADAVTYQHPDTYPLHMVVSETMQAGLAREPQLAITRNFLPQLAENGLFIPENIEVTACLSRSTAEDIGLLMHRDALGYPVGRTAQVQENHLPLGRVLTLNARSAHPDALGRSWEPISLVTLDIPHRDEQFDQFLLMTAVTVFGAYGFGPYECELSFPLRLHDLDYVAGGSKVQFSYTFGRKPGLQHQMVR
;
A
#
# COMPACT_ATOMS: atom_id res chain seq x y z
N TYR A 1 0.28 -14.02 28.25
CA TYR A 1 1.45 -13.54 29.02
C TYR A 1 2.23 -12.56 28.14
N ILE A 2 2.74 -11.46 28.69
CA ILE A 2 3.56 -10.47 27.96
C ILE A 2 4.97 -10.52 28.58
N HIS A 3 6.00 -10.75 27.76
CA HIS A 3 7.38 -10.83 28.23
C HIS A 3 7.97 -9.44 28.53
N ALA A 4 7.76 -8.47 27.62
CA ALA A 4 8.25 -7.11 27.76
C ALA A 4 7.38 -6.13 26.99
N VAL A 5 7.39 -4.86 27.42
CA VAL A 5 6.90 -3.71 26.67
C VAL A 5 8.09 -2.79 26.47
N VAL A 6 8.37 -2.42 25.22
CA VAL A 6 9.56 -1.65 24.85
C VAL A 6 9.13 -0.33 24.21
N GLN A 7 9.66 0.78 24.72
CA GLN A 7 9.55 2.08 24.07
C GLN A 7 10.76 2.27 23.15
N ALA A 8 10.55 2.16 21.84
CA ALA A 8 11.58 2.33 20.84
C ALA A 8 11.00 2.80 19.50
N ASP A 9 11.87 3.20 18.57
CA ASP A 9 11.51 3.44 17.19
C ASP A 9 11.58 2.12 16.40
N ALA A 10 10.43 1.63 15.94
CA ALA A 10 10.31 0.37 15.20
C ALA A 10 11.12 0.36 13.87
N VAL A 11 11.42 1.52 13.28
CA VAL A 11 12.21 1.63 12.05
C VAL A 11 13.70 1.37 12.29
N THR A 12 14.17 1.51 13.54
CA THR A 12 15.58 1.30 13.90
C THR A 12 15.79 0.29 15.01
N TYR A 13 14.72 -0.21 15.62
CA TYR A 13 14.75 -1.20 16.69
C TYR A 13 15.52 -2.45 16.28
N GLN A 14 16.39 -2.92 17.18
CA GLN A 14 17.13 -4.16 17.03
C GLN A 14 16.65 -5.14 18.11
N HIS A 15 16.13 -6.28 17.67
CA HIS A 15 15.69 -7.36 18.53
C HIS A 15 16.92 -8.04 19.17
N PRO A 16 16.92 -8.31 20.49
CA PRO A 16 18.05 -8.98 21.14
C PRO A 16 18.25 -10.41 20.64
N ASP A 17 19.49 -10.76 20.30
CA ASP A 17 19.88 -12.11 19.84
C ASP A 17 19.71 -13.22 20.90
N THR A 18 19.27 -12.88 22.12
CA THR A 18 19.04 -13.84 23.21
C THR A 18 17.92 -14.83 22.89
N TYR A 19 16.95 -14.43 22.07
CA TYR A 19 15.84 -15.29 21.65
C TYR A 19 15.52 -15.07 20.17
N PRO A 20 15.18 -16.12 19.42
CA PRO A 20 14.81 -15.99 18.01
C PRO A 20 13.53 -15.15 17.81
N LEU A 21 13.55 -14.26 16.81
CA LEU A 21 12.37 -13.51 16.38
C LEU A 21 11.60 -14.29 15.31
N HIS A 22 10.66 -15.12 15.74
CA HIS A 22 9.92 -15.99 14.81
C HIS A 22 8.80 -15.27 14.04
N MET A 23 8.25 -14.21 14.61
CA MET A 23 7.12 -13.49 14.01
C MET A 23 7.15 -12.02 14.38
N VAL A 24 6.88 -11.17 13.40
CA VAL A 24 6.58 -9.76 13.60
C VAL A 24 5.20 -9.49 13.04
N VAL A 25 4.36 -8.78 13.80
CA VAL A 25 3.04 -8.33 13.37
C VAL A 25 3.04 -6.81 13.42
N SER A 26 2.78 -6.16 12.28
CA SER A 26 2.74 -4.71 12.19
C SER A 26 1.51 -4.26 11.40
N GLU A 27 0.64 -3.53 12.10
CA GLU A 27 -0.44 -2.74 11.50
C GLU A 27 -0.01 -1.28 11.66
N THR A 28 0.74 -0.79 10.68
CA THR A 28 1.29 0.58 10.61
C THR A 28 1.17 1.09 9.19
N MET A 29 -0.02 0.87 8.61
CA MET A 29 -0.33 1.27 7.25
C MET A 29 -1.65 2.05 7.16
N GLN A 30 -1.73 2.85 6.11
CA GLN A 30 -2.98 3.37 5.57
C GLN A 30 -3.09 2.95 4.11
N ALA A 31 -4.27 3.16 3.53
CA ALA A 31 -4.50 2.97 2.10
C ALA A 31 -3.38 3.58 1.24
N GLY A 32 -2.92 2.82 0.25
CA GLY A 32 -1.88 3.20 -0.69
C GLY A 32 -0.47 3.30 -0.10
N LEU A 33 -0.27 2.92 1.17
CA LEU A 33 0.99 3.14 1.91
C LEU A 33 1.45 4.61 1.85
N ALA A 34 0.49 5.54 1.93
CA ALA A 34 0.72 6.94 1.61
C ALA A 34 1.35 7.78 2.73
N ARG A 35 1.28 7.32 4.00
CA ARG A 35 1.66 8.17 5.16
C ARG A 35 2.40 7.46 6.29
N GLU A 36 2.27 6.15 6.40
CA GLU A 36 2.74 5.40 7.56
C GLU A 36 3.96 4.53 7.24
N PRO A 37 4.85 4.28 8.22
CA PRO A 37 6.17 3.70 7.99
C PRO A 37 6.17 2.18 7.74
N GLN A 38 5.08 1.55 7.30
CA GLN A 38 4.99 0.10 7.08
C GLN A 38 6.21 -0.45 6.32
N LEU A 39 6.58 0.16 5.18
CA LEU A 39 7.72 -0.29 4.39
C LEU A 39 9.05 -0.20 5.17
N ALA A 40 9.23 0.86 5.95
CA ALA A 40 10.44 1.09 6.73
C ALA A 40 10.56 0.09 7.88
N ILE A 41 9.45 -0.18 8.57
CA ILE A 41 9.35 -1.17 9.65
C ILE A 41 9.60 -2.57 9.09
N THR A 42 8.92 -2.97 8.01
CA THR A 42 9.13 -4.27 7.36
C THR A 42 10.59 -4.44 6.96
N ARG A 43 11.19 -3.44 6.33
CA ARG A 43 12.60 -3.47 5.93
C ARG A 43 13.56 -3.60 7.11
N ASN A 44 13.28 -2.99 8.26
CA ASN A 44 14.12 -3.10 9.45
C ASN A 44 14.05 -4.50 10.08
N PHE A 45 12.85 -5.07 10.17
CA PHE A 45 12.63 -6.34 10.88
C PHE A 45 12.91 -7.59 10.03
N LEU A 46 12.73 -7.54 8.70
CA LEU A 46 12.95 -8.72 7.85
C LEU A 46 14.33 -9.37 8.04
N PRO A 47 15.46 -8.64 8.10
CA PRO A 47 16.77 -9.24 8.35
C PRO A 47 16.97 -9.79 9.77
N GLN A 48 16.09 -9.42 10.71
CA GLN A 48 16.18 -9.83 12.12
C GLN A 48 15.33 -11.07 12.43
N LEU A 49 14.50 -11.51 11.48
CA LEU A 49 13.69 -12.71 11.63
C LEU A 49 14.58 -13.95 11.71
N ALA A 50 14.19 -14.89 12.58
CA ALA A 50 14.76 -16.22 12.57
C ALA A 50 14.52 -16.92 11.22
N GLU A 51 15.22 -18.01 10.96
CA GLU A 51 14.98 -18.84 9.77
C GLU A 51 13.50 -19.25 9.70
N ASN A 52 12.87 -19.05 8.54
CA ASN A 52 11.44 -19.24 8.30
C ASN A 52 10.51 -18.34 9.16
N GLY A 53 11.04 -17.25 9.71
CA GLY A 53 10.24 -16.26 10.43
C GLY A 53 9.24 -15.55 9.53
N LEU A 54 8.14 -15.09 10.13
CA LEU A 54 7.01 -14.50 9.43
C LEU A 54 6.89 -13.00 9.74
N PHE A 55 6.59 -12.21 8.71
CA PHE A 55 6.14 -10.84 8.87
C PHE A 55 4.66 -10.76 8.48
N ILE A 56 3.83 -10.22 9.35
CA ILE A 56 2.39 -10.08 9.13
C ILE A 56 2.07 -8.58 9.00
N PRO A 57 1.42 -8.15 7.90
CA PRO A 57 0.96 -8.95 6.77
C PRO A 57 2.11 -9.47 5.88
N GLU A 58 1.90 -10.62 5.24
CA GLU A 58 2.90 -11.27 4.36
C GLU A 58 3.13 -10.51 3.04
N ASN A 59 2.07 -9.91 2.49
CA ASN A 59 2.13 -9.20 1.22
C ASN A 59 1.13 -8.04 1.20
N ILE A 60 1.60 -6.87 0.78
CA ILE A 60 0.77 -5.69 0.49
C ILE A 60 1.00 -5.27 -0.95
N GLU A 61 -0.07 -5.00 -1.67
CA GLU A 61 -0.06 -4.67 -3.08
C GLU A 61 -0.76 -3.34 -3.32
N VAL A 62 -0.05 -2.37 -3.90
CA VAL A 62 -0.61 -1.07 -4.27
C VAL A 62 -0.63 -0.95 -5.79
N THR A 63 -1.81 -0.88 -6.38
CA THR A 63 -2.01 -0.81 -7.85
C THR A 63 -2.61 0.53 -8.22
N ALA A 64 -2.05 1.20 -9.23
CA ALA A 64 -2.64 2.42 -9.78
C ALA A 64 -3.72 2.05 -10.80
N CYS A 65 -4.85 2.74 -10.73
CA CYS A 65 -5.99 2.55 -11.63
C CYS A 65 -6.54 3.90 -12.07
N LEU A 66 -7.04 3.96 -13.31
CA LEU A 66 -8.03 4.97 -13.69
C LEU A 66 -9.41 4.44 -13.37
N SER A 67 -10.26 5.25 -12.77
CA SER A 67 -11.64 4.88 -12.46
C SER A 67 -12.61 5.84 -13.13
N ARG A 68 -13.78 5.30 -13.48
CA ARG A 68 -14.94 6.09 -13.83
C ARG A 68 -15.67 6.51 -12.57
N SER A 69 -15.94 7.80 -12.38
CA SER A 69 -16.86 8.25 -11.33
C SER A 69 -18.28 7.74 -11.61
N THR A 70 -18.77 6.79 -10.81
CA THR A 70 -20.19 6.44 -10.82
C THR A 70 -20.91 7.00 -9.58
N ALA A 71 -22.22 7.24 -9.69
CA ALA A 71 -23.05 7.59 -8.52
C ALA A 71 -23.01 6.50 -7.43
N GLU A 72 -22.70 5.25 -7.81
CA GLU A 72 -22.54 4.11 -6.90
C GLU A 72 -21.23 4.19 -6.08
N ASP A 73 -20.14 4.72 -6.63
CA ASP A 73 -18.88 4.93 -5.88
C ASP A 73 -19.03 5.99 -4.77
N ILE A 74 -19.81 7.05 -5.05
CA ILE A 74 -20.21 8.06 -4.06
C ILE A 74 -21.11 7.41 -3.00
N GLY A 75 -22.00 6.51 -3.42
CA GLY A 75 -22.85 5.71 -2.53
C GLY A 75 -22.05 4.78 -1.61
N LEU A 76 -20.98 4.12 -2.09
CA LEU A 76 -20.11 3.26 -1.26
C LEU A 76 -19.36 4.05 -0.19
N LEU A 77 -18.92 5.26 -0.52
CA LEU A 77 -18.28 6.17 0.44
C LEU A 77 -19.27 6.72 1.48
N MET A 78 -20.58 6.72 1.18
CA MET A 78 -21.63 7.33 2.02
C MET A 78 -22.57 6.34 2.72
N HIS A 79 -22.74 5.12 2.22
CA HIS A 79 -23.62 4.08 2.78
C HIS A 79 -22.79 3.03 3.52
N ARG A 80 -22.31 3.45 4.68
CA ARG A 80 -21.81 2.55 5.71
C ARG A 80 -23.00 1.88 6.42
N ASP A 81 -22.93 0.58 6.70
CA ASP A 81 -23.82 -0.03 7.68
C ASP A 81 -23.57 0.54 9.09
N ALA A 82 -24.37 0.10 10.07
CA ALA A 82 -24.22 0.51 11.46
C ALA A 82 -22.83 0.21 12.07
N LEU A 83 -22.00 -0.60 11.39
CA LEU A 83 -20.65 -0.98 11.79
C LEU A 83 -19.55 -0.30 10.95
N GLY A 84 -19.90 0.48 9.92
CA GLY A 84 -18.95 1.22 9.10
C GLY A 84 -18.61 0.60 7.75
N TYR A 85 -19.20 -0.54 7.37
CA TYR A 85 -18.84 -1.28 6.15
C TYR A 85 -19.73 -0.90 4.95
N PRO A 86 -19.18 -0.87 3.72
CA PRO A 86 -19.99 -0.68 2.53
C PRO A 86 -20.90 -1.89 2.31
N VAL A 87 -22.22 -1.64 2.25
CA VAL A 87 -23.22 -2.70 2.08
C VAL A 87 -23.38 -3.04 0.60
N GLY A 88 -22.78 -4.15 0.18
CA GLY A 88 -23.15 -4.88 -1.03
C GLY A 88 -22.56 -4.35 -2.34
N ARG A 89 -22.15 -5.31 -3.19
CA ARG A 89 -21.60 -5.18 -4.56
C ARG A 89 -20.09 -4.93 -4.70
N THR A 90 -19.28 -5.92 -4.34
CA THR A 90 -17.86 -5.97 -4.71
C THR A 90 -17.61 -6.23 -6.20
N ALA A 91 -18.52 -6.92 -6.90
CA ALA A 91 -18.30 -7.36 -8.28
C ALA A 91 -18.46 -6.27 -9.36
N GLN A 92 -19.39 -5.31 -9.20
CA GLN A 92 -19.59 -4.24 -10.20
C GLN A 92 -18.56 -3.11 -10.10
N VAL A 93 -17.99 -2.89 -8.90
CA VAL A 93 -16.96 -1.85 -8.67
C VAL A 93 -15.68 -2.16 -9.44
N GLN A 94 -15.32 -3.43 -9.64
CA GLN A 94 -14.14 -3.83 -10.40
C GLN A 94 -14.22 -3.54 -11.91
N GLU A 95 -15.42 -3.50 -12.51
CA GLU A 95 -15.58 -3.21 -13.95
C GLU A 95 -15.35 -1.72 -14.30
N ASN A 96 -15.35 -0.83 -13.31
CA ASN A 96 -15.13 0.61 -13.50
C ASN A 96 -13.66 1.03 -13.39
N HIS A 97 -12.75 0.09 -13.11
CA HIS A 97 -11.34 0.37 -12.91
C HIS A 97 -10.50 -0.18 -14.07
N LEU A 98 -9.74 0.70 -14.71
CA LEU A 98 -8.69 0.35 -15.66
C LEU A 98 -7.34 0.33 -14.92
N PRO A 99 -6.75 -0.85 -14.63
CA PRO A 99 -5.45 -0.93 -13.98
C PRO A 99 -4.37 -0.37 -14.90
N LEU A 100 -3.56 0.54 -14.36
CA LEU A 100 -2.39 1.09 -15.04
C LEU A 100 -1.13 0.28 -14.75
N GLY A 101 -1.05 -0.30 -13.55
CA GLY A 101 0.07 -1.15 -13.17
C GLY A 101 0.29 -1.21 -11.66
N ARG A 102 1.14 -2.17 -11.27
CA ARG A 102 1.58 -2.35 -9.88
C ARG A 102 2.56 -1.24 -9.52
N VAL A 103 2.23 -0.44 -8.51
CA VAL A 103 3.10 0.63 -8.00
C VAL A 103 4.09 0.09 -6.99
N LEU A 104 3.61 -0.72 -6.05
CA LEU A 104 4.42 -1.29 -4.98
C LEU A 104 3.90 -2.68 -4.63
N THR A 105 4.82 -3.63 -4.50
CA THR A 105 4.58 -4.88 -3.80
C THR A 105 5.49 -4.88 -2.58
N LEU A 106 4.94 -5.05 -1.39
CA LEU A 106 5.66 -5.09 -0.12
C LEU A 106 5.52 -6.48 0.50
N ASN A 107 6.59 -7.28 0.44
CA ASN A 107 6.71 -8.59 1.07
C ASN A 107 8.17 -8.86 1.47
N ALA A 108 8.43 -10.05 2.01
CA ALA A 108 9.77 -10.45 2.46
C ALA A 108 10.86 -10.31 1.38
N ARG A 109 10.53 -10.54 0.10
CA ARG A 109 11.50 -10.42 -0.99
C ARG A 109 11.71 -8.97 -1.39
N SER A 110 10.61 -8.23 -1.60
CA SER A 110 10.68 -6.87 -2.14
C SER A 110 11.11 -5.83 -1.13
N ALA A 111 10.94 -6.06 0.18
CA ALA A 111 11.40 -5.14 1.22
C ALA A 111 12.78 -5.47 1.79
N HIS A 112 13.39 -6.59 1.37
CA HIS A 112 14.74 -6.93 1.82
C HIS A 112 15.72 -5.82 1.43
N PRO A 113 16.67 -5.43 2.30
CA PRO A 113 17.64 -4.37 1.97
C PRO A 113 18.50 -4.66 0.73
N ASP A 114 18.64 -5.93 0.34
CA ASP A 114 19.35 -6.28 -0.90
C ASP A 114 18.51 -6.00 -2.16
N ALA A 115 17.18 -5.88 -2.04
CA ALA A 115 16.28 -5.54 -3.14
C ALA A 115 16.05 -4.02 -3.28
N LEU A 116 15.89 -3.29 -2.16
CA LEU A 116 15.61 -1.83 -2.15
C LEU A 116 16.83 -0.96 -1.83
N GLY A 117 18.00 -1.56 -1.71
CA GLY A 117 19.20 -0.90 -1.19
C GLY A 117 19.15 -0.71 0.33
N ARG A 118 20.24 -0.19 0.89
CA ARG A 118 20.41 0.00 2.35
C ARG A 118 20.28 1.47 2.80
N SER A 119 20.20 2.43 1.86
CA SER A 119 20.00 3.84 2.18
C SER A 119 18.55 4.15 2.58
N TRP A 120 18.38 5.18 3.41
CA TRP A 120 17.07 5.74 3.76
C TRP A 120 16.68 6.91 2.85
N GLU A 121 17.28 6.99 1.67
CA GLU A 121 16.93 7.95 0.62
C GLU A 121 15.65 7.52 -0.10
N PRO A 122 14.91 8.45 -0.74
CA PRO A 122 13.75 8.08 -1.52
C PRO A 122 14.08 7.06 -2.61
N ILE A 123 13.26 6.03 -2.73
CA ILE A 123 13.44 4.96 -3.73
C ILE A 123 12.48 5.17 -4.89
N SER A 124 12.98 5.08 -6.12
CA SER A 124 12.13 5.02 -7.32
C SER A 124 11.49 3.64 -7.40
N LEU A 125 10.18 3.58 -7.58
CA LEU A 125 9.44 2.32 -7.64
C LEU A 125 9.11 1.94 -9.07
N VAL A 126 8.28 2.75 -9.74
CA VAL A 126 7.83 2.48 -11.11
C VAL A 126 7.47 3.77 -11.82
N THR A 127 7.60 3.78 -13.14
CA THR A 127 7.01 4.81 -14.00
C THR A 127 5.90 4.17 -14.82
N LEU A 128 4.69 4.73 -14.75
CA LEU A 128 3.52 4.24 -15.48
C LEU A 128 3.14 5.22 -16.58
N ASP A 129 2.79 4.68 -17.74
CA ASP A 129 2.19 5.44 -18.83
C ASP A 129 0.70 5.66 -18.55
N ILE A 130 0.25 6.91 -18.65
CA ILE A 130 -1.17 7.25 -18.55
C ILE A 130 -1.74 7.15 -19.96
N PRO A 131 -2.66 6.20 -20.23
CA PRO A 131 -3.23 6.04 -21.56
C PRO A 131 -4.02 7.29 -21.96
N HIS A 132 -4.20 7.48 -23.27
CA HIS A 132 -5.25 8.39 -23.74
C HIS A 132 -6.59 7.91 -23.19
N ARG A 133 -7.26 8.78 -22.45
CA ARG A 133 -8.48 8.46 -21.71
C ARG A 133 -9.68 9.14 -22.36
N ASP A 134 -10.77 8.38 -22.47
CA ASP A 134 -12.10 8.97 -22.71
C ASP A 134 -12.54 9.76 -21.48
N GLU A 135 -13.44 10.74 -21.65
CA GLU A 135 -13.99 11.59 -20.58
C GLU A 135 -14.61 10.81 -19.41
N GLN A 136 -14.84 9.51 -19.59
CA GLN A 136 -15.45 8.63 -18.60
C GLN A 136 -14.47 8.20 -17.48
N PHE A 137 -13.16 8.19 -17.72
CA PHE A 137 -12.15 7.81 -16.70
C PHE A 137 -11.51 9.05 -16.08
N ASP A 138 -12.18 9.64 -15.10
CA ASP A 138 -11.88 10.95 -14.53
C ASP A 138 -11.18 10.89 -13.17
N GLN A 139 -11.02 9.71 -12.58
CA GLN A 139 -10.35 9.54 -11.28
C GLN A 139 -9.08 8.73 -11.38
N PHE A 140 -8.01 9.19 -10.72
CA PHE A 140 -6.80 8.41 -10.49
C PHE A 140 -6.82 7.84 -9.07
N LEU A 141 -6.80 6.51 -8.94
CA LEU A 141 -6.91 5.81 -7.67
C LEU A 141 -5.71 4.89 -7.42
N LEU A 142 -5.34 4.76 -6.15
CA LEU A 142 -4.47 3.69 -5.66
C LEU A 142 -5.31 2.67 -4.91
N MET A 143 -5.28 1.44 -5.40
CA MET A 143 -5.97 0.29 -4.85
C MET A 143 -5.01 -0.52 -4.00
N THR A 144 -5.41 -0.84 -2.77
CA THR A 144 -4.59 -1.64 -1.84
C THR A 144 -5.22 -3.00 -1.62
N ALA A 145 -4.43 -4.05 -1.77
CA ALA A 145 -4.80 -5.41 -1.37
C ALA A 145 -3.75 -5.94 -0.39
N VAL A 146 -4.18 -6.75 0.57
CA VAL A 146 -3.32 -7.28 1.64
C VAL A 146 -3.55 -8.77 1.78
N THR A 147 -2.48 -9.55 1.70
CA THR A 147 -2.44 -10.93 2.17
C THR A 147 -1.89 -10.90 3.60
N VAL A 148 -2.74 -11.23 4.57
CA VAL A 148 -2.36 -11.29 5.98
C VAL A 148 -1.47 -12.50 6.21
N PHE A 149 -1.96 -13.70 5.88
CA PHE A 149 -1.21 -14.96 5.97
C PHE A 149 -1.86 -16.06 5.11
N GLY A 150 -1.11 -16.65 4.18
CA GLY A 150 -1.60 -17.73 3.33
C GLY A 150 -2.85 -17.32 2.54
N ALA A 151 -3.99 -17.96 2.82
CA ALA A 151 -5.27 -17.66 2.15
C ALA A 151 -6.06 -16.50 2.80
N TYR A 152 -5.63 -16.01 3.97
CA TYR A 152 -6.30 -14.91 4.65
C TYR A 152 -5.78 -13.57 4.12
N GLY A 153 -6.69 -12.73 3.65
CA GLY A 153 -6.38 -11.43 3.10
C GLY A 153 -7.65 -10.65 2.84
N PHE A 154 -7.46 -9.44 2.33
CA PHE A 154 -8.54 -8.58 1.88
C PHE A 154 -8.11 -7.77 0.67
N GLY A 155 -9.03 -7.60 -0.26
CA GLY A 155 -8.89 -6.79 -1.46
C GLY A 155 -9.34 -5.35 -1.26
N PRO A 156 -9.33 -4.57 -2.35
CA PRO A 156 -9.85 -3.20 -2.35
C PRO A 156 -11.31 -3.15 -1.90
N TYR A 157 -11.69 -2.07 -1.21
CA TYR A 157 -13.04 -1.79 -0.71
C TYR A 157 -13.57 -2.68 0.42
N GLU A 158 -12.79 -3.63 0.93
CA GLU A 158 -13.26 -4.52 2.00
C GLU A 158 -13.12 -3.91 3.40
N CYS A 159 -12.16 -2.99 3.62
CA CYS A 159 -12.00 -2.28 4.88
C CYS A 159 -11.35 -0.90 4.71
N GLU A 160 -11.26 -0.12 5.78
CA GLU A 160 -10.67 1.24 5.74
C GLU A 160 -9.22 1.26 5.24
N LEU A 161 -8.44 0.21 5.53
CA LEU A 161 -7.06 0.07 5.06
C LEU A 161 -6.98 -0.21 3.55
N SER A 162 -8.05 -0.70 2.93
CA SER A 162 -8.13 -1.03 1.51
C SER A 162 -9.12 -0.16 0.73
N PHE A 163 -9.64 0.92 1.33
CA PHE A 163 -10.36 1.93 0.56
C PHE A 163 -9.44 2.62 -0.44
N PRO A 164 -9.92 2.90 -1.66
CA PRO A 164 -9.10 3.55 -2.67
C PRO A 164 -8.62 4.91 -2.20
N LEU A 165 -7.33 5.16 -2.41
CA LEU A 165 -6.77 6.49 -2.22
C LEU A 165 -6.80 7.24 -3.55
N ARG A 166 -7.58 8.33 -3.61
CA ARG A 166 -7.64 9.19 -4.81
C ARG A 166 -6.49 10.18 -4.86
N LEU A 167 -5.82 10.25 -6.01
CA LEU A 167 -4.76 11.21 -6.32
C LEU A 167 -5.33 12.37 -7.13
N HIS A 168 -5.97 13.31 -6.45
CA HIS A 168 -6.75 14.40 -7.06
C HIS A 168 -5.95 15.26 -8.06
N ASP A 169 -4.65 15.40 -7.87
CA ASP A 169 -3.78 16.17 -8.74
C ASP A 169 -3.51 15.46 -10.08
N LEU A 170 -3.73 14.14 -10.16
CA LEU A 170 -3.60 13.35 -11.38
C LEU A 170 -4.91 13.23 -12.18
N ASP A 171 -6.04 13.61 -11.59
CA ASP A 171 -7.36 13.53 -12.25
C ASP A 171 -7.42 14.35 -13.55
N TYR A 172 -6.62 15.41 -13.68
CA TYR A 172 -6.64 16.32 -14.85
C TYR A 172 -5.42 16.18 -15.78
N VAL A 173 -4.55 15.19 -15.55
CA VAL A 173 -3.35 14.96 -16.37
C VAL A 173 -3.70 14.43 -17.76
N ALA A 174 -3.17 15.07 -18.81
CA ALA A 174 -3.40 14.64 -20.18
C ALA A 174 -2.87 13.22 -20.43
N GLY A 175 -3.64 12.41 -21.16
CA GLY A 175 -3.20 11.09 -21.61
C GLY A 175 -1.97 11.19 -22.52
N GLY A 176 -1.14 10.15 -22.51
CA GLY A 176 0.19 10.12 -23.11
C GLY A 176 1.30 10.61 -22.16
N SER A 177 0.94 11.18 -21.01
CA SER A 177 1.91 11.55 -19.97
C SER A 177 2.38 10.32 -19.17
N LYS A 178 3.47 10.48 -18.43
CA LYS A 178 4.00 9.44 -17.54
C LYS A 178 4.01 9.93 -16.10
N VAL A 179 3.70 9.04 -15.16
CA VAL A 179 3.80 9.31 -13.72
C VAL A 179 4.83 8.38 -13.10
N GLN A 180 5.80 8.95 -12.40
CA GLN A 180 6.78 8.19 -11.63
C GLN A 180 6.34 8.14 -10.17
N PHE A 181 6.28 6.92 -9.63
CA PHE A 181 6.07 6.68 -8.21
C PHE A 181 7.39 6.41 -7.51
N SER A 182 7.50 6.94 -6.30
CA SER A 182 8.62 6.73 -5.39
C SER A 182 8.11 6.52 -3.96
N TYR A 183 8.99 6.08 -3.07
CA TYR A 183 8.68 6.02 -1.63
C TYR A 183 9.72 6.81 -0.86
N THR A 184 9.25 7.68 0.02
CA THR A 184 10.11 8.50 0.90
C THR A 184 10.13 7.91 2.31
N PHE A 185 11.30 7.88 2.94
CA PHE A 185 11.49 7.47 4.34
C PHE A 185 11.59 8.68 5.27
N GLY A 186 11.62 8.43 6.59
CA GLY A 186 11.87 9.46 7.61
C GLY A 186 10.60 9.94 8.30
N ARG A 187 10.57 11.24 8.68
CA ARG A 187 9.50 11.81 9.53
C ARG A 187 8.11 11.87 8.87
N LYS A 188 8.06 11.83 7.55
CA LYS A 188 6.82 11.81 6.75
C LYS A 188 6.95 10.73 5.68
N PRO A 189 6.92 9.45 6.10
CA PRO A 189 7.12 8.36 5.19
C PRO A 189 5.90 8.19 4.28
N GLY A 190 6.10 7.60 3.11
CA GLY A 190 4.99 7.20 2.26
C GLY A 190 5.26 7.29 0.78
N LEU A 191 4.34 6.73 0.02
CA LEU A 191 4.31 6.79 -1.43
C LEU A 191 4.19 8.24 -1.92
N GLN A 192 5.01 8.60 -2.90
CA GLN A 192 5.01 9.87 -3.60
C GLN A 192 4.85 9.64 -5.10
N HIS A 193 4.43 10.67 -5.82
CA HIS A 193 4.32 10.64 -7.26
C HIS A 193 4.77 11.97 -7.87
N GLN A 194 5.27 11.91 -9.09
CA GLN A 194 5.61 13.09 -9.89
C GLN A 194 5.39 12.82 -11.38
N MET A 195 4.97 13.87 -12.10
CA MET A 195 4.85 13.81 -13.55
C MET A 195 6.24 13.84 -14.19
N VAL A 196 6.48 12.93 -15.12
CA VAL A 196 7.72 12.86 -15.91
C VAL A 196 7.40 13.13 -17.38
N ARG A 197 8.28 13.91 -18.01
CA ARG A 197 8.19 14.29 -19.43
C ARG A 197 8.76 13.20 -20.32
#